data_AF-A0A086LUM9-F1
#
_entry.id   AF-A0A086LUM9-F1
#
_cell.length_a   1.000
_cell.length_b   1.000
_cell.length_c   1.000
_cell.angle_alpha   90.00
_cell.angle_beta   90.00
_cell.angle_gamma   90.00
#
_symmetry.space_group_name_H-M   'P 1'
#
loop_
_entity.id
_entity.type
_entity.pdbx_description
1 polymer ?
#
loop_
_entity_poly.entity_id
_entity_poly.type
_entity_poly.pdbx_seq_one_letter_code
_entity_poly.pdbx_strand_id
1 'polypeptide(L)'
;MHLARRSLVEESEVSPRVSAGSFFLETPPPSKHHASSRRLIASASPNEADRDDAEESETDERESLLDWEVAGLMSEALSRVEGRITSFDNRHVILLLEALALVGFAPGSLVDKTLQTCVLPRVCHLRSEELLGLLQVVAALDVQFDELLQAMGERVTEILPQFELAGLVSLASHFTDLEFPPRLLLSELASRLDEAAATLDDDTLRQMKVLFARHGLPHESICARLETELCPQETGTN
;
A
#
# COMPACT_ATOMS: atom_id res chain seq x y z
N MET A 1 3.11 -13.15 -2.53
CA MET A 1 1.91 -13.21 -3.39
C MET A 1 1.75 -11.85 -4.05
N HIS A 2 2.32 -11.67 -5.25
CA HIS A 2 2.23 -10.46 -6.05
C HIS A 2 1.16 -10.63 -7.12
N LEU A 3 0.13 -9.77 -7.13
CA LEU A 3 -0.82 -9.63 -8.22
C LEU A 3 -1.23 -8.15 -8.31
N ALA A 4 -1.25 -7.45 -9.44
CA ALA A 4 -0.58 -7.58 -10.73
C ALA A 4 -0.87 -6.28 -11.51
N ARG A 5 0.16 -5.64 -12.07
CA ARG A 5 0.04 -4.76 -13.25
C ARG A 5 -0.47 -5.61 -14.43
N ARG A 6 -1.56 -5.20 -15.09
CA ARG A 6 -1.77 -5.39 -16.55
C ARG A 6 -2.88 -4.50 -17.09
N SER A 7 -2.46 -3.46 -17.79
CA SER A 7 -3.25 -2.66 -18.72
C SER A 7 -3.66 -3.51 -19.93
N LEU A 8 -4.94 -3.45 -20.32
CA LEU A 8 -5.45 -3.91 -21.60
C LEU A 8 -6.34 -2.81 -22.17
N VAL A 9 -5.73 -1.95 -22.98
CA VAL A 9 -6.42 -1.17 -24.01
C VAL A 9 -6.20 -1.92 -25.32
N GLU A 10 -7.27 -2.46 -25.89
CA GLU A 10 -7.42 -2.54 -27.35
C GLU A 10 -8.90 -2.66 -27.72
N GLU A 11 -9.39 -1.53 -28.22
CA GLU A 11 -10.34 -1.32 -29.32
C GLU A 11 -11.71 -2.01 -29.34
N SER A 12 -12.71 -1.12 -29.19
CA SER A 12 -14.12 -1.25 -29.48
C SER A 12 -14.38 -1.42 -30.98
N GLU A 13 -15.06 -2.50 -31.39
CA GLU A 13 -15.94 -2.47 -32.57
C GLU A 13 -17.22 -3.32 -32.38
N VAL A 14 -18.37 -2.62 -32.42
CA VAL A 14 -19.64 -2.98 -33.09
C VAL A 14 -20.55 -4.10 -32.51
N SER A 15 -21.72 -3.65 -32.01
CA SER A 15 -22.96 -4.41 -31.69
C SER A 15 -23.76 -4.79 -32.98
N PRO A 16 -24.99 -5.40 -32.99
CA PRO A 16 -25.83 -6.03 -31.94
C PRO A 16 -26.58 -7.34 -32.39
N ARG A 17 -27.28 -8.05 -31.48
CA ARG A 17 -28.71 -8.50 -31.57
C ARG A 17 -29.10 -9.79 -30.77
N VAL A 18 -30.15 -9.62 -29.94
CA VAL A 18 -31.42 -10.43 -29.84
C VAL A 18 -31.55 -11.63 -28.86
N SER A 19 -32.63 -11.54 -28.07
CA SER A 19 -33.56 -12.56 -27.51
C SER A 19 -33.32 -13.27 -26.16
N ALA A 20 -34.13 -12.85 -25.19
CA ALA A 20 -35.13 -13.61 -24.40
C ALA A 20 -34.92 -15.12 -24.13
N GLY A 21 -35.08 -15.51 -22.87
CA GLY A 21 -35.46 -16.89 -22.50
C GLY A 21 -35.15 -17.29 -21.07
N SER A 22 -36.14 -17.17 -20.18
CA SER A 22 -36.19 -17.80 -18.86
C SER A 22 -36.23 -19.33 -18.97
N PHE A 23 -35.48 -20.07 -18.14
CA PHE A 23 -35.81 -21.47 -17.80
C PHE A 23 -35.41 -21.83 -16.36
N PHE A 24 -36.44 -22.06 -15.55
CA PHE A 24 -36.44 -22.86 -14.32
C PHE A 24 -36.36 -24.35 -14.68
N LEU A 25 -35.63 -25.17 -13.91
CA LEU A 25 -35.75 -26.63 -13.74
C LEU A 25 -34.90 -26.99 -12.49
N GLU A 26 -35.42 -27.17 -11.27
CA GLU A 26 -36.19 -28.29 -10.71
C GLU A 26 -35.46 -29.66 -10.78
N THR A 27 -34.96 -30.12 -9.62
CA THR A 27 -34.31 -31.42 -9.33
C THR A 27 -35.30 -32.60 -9.36
N PRO A 28 -34.86 -33.87 -9.55
CA PRO A 28 -34.73 -34.78 -8.39
C PRO A 28 -33.60 -35.87 -8.48
N PRO A 29 -33.30 -36.61 -7.38
CA PRO A 29 -32.11 -37.46 -7.22
C PRO A 29 -32.37 -38.97 -7.45
N PRO A 30 -31.33 -39.84 -7.38
CA PRO A 30 -31.58 -41.18 -6.84
C PRO A 30 -30.49 -41.84 -5.96
N SER A 31 -31.02 -42.53 -4.95
CA SER A 31 -30.69 -43.88 -4.43
C SER A 31 -29.35 -44.23 -3.77
N LYS A 32 -29.47 -44.56 -2.48
CA LYS A 32 -28.59 -45.43 -1.68
C LYS A 32 -28.61 -46.88 -2.22
N HIS A 33 -27.44 -47.51 -2.34
CA HIS A 33 -27.30 -48.96 -2.23
C HIS A 33 -26.07 -49.32 -1.39
N HIS A 34 -26.33 -50.01 -0.28
CA HIS A 34 -25.34 -50.75 0.49
C HIS A 34 -24.91 -52.00 -0.26
N ALA A 35 -23.61 -52.29 -0.29
CA ALA A 35 -23.09 -53.64 -0.43
C ALA A 35 -21.79 -53.76 0.39
N SER A 36 -21.88 -54.48 1.51
CA SER A 36 -20.74 -54.94 2.29
C SER A 36 -19.96 -56.02 1.54
N SER A 37 -18.64 -55.98 1.59
CA SER A 37 -17.82 -57.20 1.55
C SER A 37 -16.55 -57.05 2.38
N ARG A 38 -16.20 -58.15 3.07
CA ARG A 38 -15.31 -58.24 4.23
C ARG A 38 -13.81 -58.20 3.90
N ARG A 39 -13.09 -57.50 4.78
CA ARG A 39 -11.79 -57.76 5.44
C ARG A 39 -10.72 -58.61 4.72
N LEU A 40 -9.53 -58.04 4.61
CA LEU A 40 -8.28 -58.70 5.04
C LEU A 40 -7.56 -57.81 6.05
N ILE A 41 -7.08 -58.46 7.11
CA ILE A 41 -6.34 -57.89 8.22
C ILE A 41 -4.87 -57.93 7.80
N ALA A 42 -4.20 -56.79 7.75
CA ALA A 42 -2.75 -56.70 7.71
C ALA A 42 -2.33 -55.81 8.89
N SER A 43 -1.79 -56.47 9.91
CA SER A 43 -1.09 -55.86 11.01
C SER A 43 0.23 -55.27 10.50
N ALA A 44 0.35 -53.95 10.53
CA ALA A 44 1.62 -53.23 10.51
C ALA A 44 1.50 -52.07 11.51
N SER A 45 2.53 -51.92 12.33
CA SER A 45 2.63 -51.00 13.46
C SER A 45 2.21 -49.56 13.15
N PRO A 46 1.64 -48.82 14.12
CA PRO A 46 1.47 -47.38 13.96
C PRO A 46 2.86 -46.75 13.95
N ASN A 47 3.26 -46.21 12.81
CA ASN A 47 4.42 -45.33 12.71
C ASN A 47 4.10 -44.06 13.52
N GLU A 48 4.97 -43.67 14.44
CA GLU A 48 4.84 -42.40 15.16
C GLU A 48 5.04 -41.17 14.26
N ALA A 49 5.43 -41.37 12.98
CA ALA A 49 5.55 -40.31 11.98
C ALA A 49 4.18 -39.84 11.41
N ASP A 50 3.13 -40.66 11.44
CA ASP A 50 1.80 -40.28 10.92
C ASP A 50 0.98 -39.43 11.93
N ARG A 51 1.50 -39.21 13.14
CA ARG A 51 0.84 -38.37 14.15
C ARG A 51 1.18 -36.88 14.02
N ASP A 52 2.42 -36.57 13.67
CA ASP A 52 2.86 -35.18 13.50
C ASP A 52 2.19 -34.54 12.27
N ASP A 53 2.10 -35.25 11.14
CA ASP A 53 1.45 -34.74 9.92
C ASP A 53 -0.07 -34.53 10.08
N ALA A 54 -0.73 -35.33 10.92
CA ALA A 54 -2.17 -35.22 11.18
C ALA A 54 -2.50 -34.06 12.11
N GLU A 55 -1.69 -33.85 13.15
CA GLU A 55 -1.86 -32.71 14.07
C GLU A 55 -1.51 -31.37 13.39
N GLU A 56 -0.48 -31.33 12.53
CA GLU A 56 -0.18 -30.13 11.70
C GLU A 56 -1.33 -29.82 10.72
N SER A 57 -1.94 -30.84 10.09
CA SER A 57 -3.07 -30.62 9.18
C SER A 57 -4.34 -30.09 9.86
N GLU A 58 -4.64 -30.55 11.08
CA GLU A 58 -5.81 -30.09 11.83
C GLU A 58 -5.61 -28.66 12.39
N THR A 59 -4.37 -28.29 12.71
CA THR A 59 -4.02 -26.91 13.09
C THR A 59 -4.09 -25.98 11.89
N ASP A 60 -3.55 -26.39 10.73
CA ASP A 60 -3.57 -25.59 9.50
C ASP A 60 -5.01 -25.34 9.00
N GLU A 61 -5.88 -26.34 9.07
CA GLU A 61 -7.30 -26.19 8.73
C GLU A 61 -8.04 -25.25 9.69
N ARG A 62 -7.74 -25.32 10.99
CA ARG A 62 -8.31 -24.40 11.99
C ARG A 62 -7.81 -22.97 11.84
N GLU A 63 -6.52 -22.79 11.61
CA GLU A 63 -5.91 -21.49 11.37
C GLU A 63 -6.47 -20.86 10.09
N SER A 64 -6.57 -21.65 9.01
CA SER A 64 -7.19 -21.22 7.75
C SER A 64 -8.67 -20.84 7.90
N LEU A 65 -9.42 -21.57 8.73
CA LEU A 65 -10.83 -21.25 9.02
C LEU A 65 -10.96 -19.94 9.79
N LEU A 66 -10.11 -19.72 10.81
CA LEU A 66 -10.07 -18.49 11.60
C LEU A 66 -9.70 -17.29 10.72
N ASP A 67 -8.76 -17.45 9.79
CA ASP A 67 -8.39 -16.42 8.82
C ASP A 67 -9.56 -16.02 7.91
N TRP A 68 -10.37 -17.00 7.47
CA TRP A 68 -11.56 -16.71 6.67
C TRP A 68 -12.67 -16.01 7.47
N GLU A 69 -12.88 -16.38 8.73
CA GLU A 69 -13.84 -15.71 9.60
C GLU A 69 -13.42 -14.26 9.90
N VAL A 70 -12.14 -14.04 10.19
CA VAL A 70 -11.58 -12.69 10.41
C VAL A 70 -11.70 -11.85 9.14
N ALA A 71 -11.36 -12.41 7.97
CA ALA A 71 -11.53 -11.74 6.68
C ALA A 71 -12.99 -11.35 6.41
N GLY A 72 -13.94 -12.24 6.75
CA GLY A 72 -15.37 -11.97 6.66
C GLY A 72 -15.83 -10.80 7.55
N LEU A 73 -15.40 -10.80 8.82
CA LEU A 73 -15.69 -9.71 9.75
C LEU A 73 -15.07 -8.39 9.32
N MET A 74 -13.84 -8.41 8.79
CA MET A 74 -13.17 -7.24 8.22
C MET A 74 -13.94 -6.70 7.01
N SER A 75 -14.33 -7.57 6.07
CA SER A 75 -15.10 -7.17 4.90
C SER A 75 -16.44 -6.53 5.28
N GLU A 76 -17.15 -7.08 6.28
CA GLU A 76 -18.41 -6.51 6.75
C GLU A 76 -18.20 -5.14 7.41
N ALA A 77 -17.18 -5.01 8.26
CA ALA A 77 -16.84 -3.75 8.89
C ALA A 77 -16.49 -2.68 7.85
N LEU A 78 -15.68 -3.03 6.84
CA LEU A 78 -15.29 -2.13 5.76
C LEU A 78 -16.46 -1.72 4.88
N SER A 79 -17.43 -2.61 4.61
CA SER A 79 -18.65 -2.26 3.90
C SER A 79 -19.48 -1.21 4.66
N ARG A 80 -19.58 -1.33 6.00
CA ARG A 80 -20.25 -0.33 6.85
C ARG A 80 -19.52 1.01 6.85
N VAL A 81 -18.18 0.98 6.81
CA VAL A 81 -17.34 2.17 6.68
C VAL A 81 -17.55 2.83 5.32
N GLU A 82 -17.57 2.06 4.23
CA GLU A 82 -17.80 2.56 2.87
C GLU A 82 -19.12 3.34 2.77
N GLY A 83 -20.17 2.89 3.46
CA GLY A 83 -21.47 3.57 3.50
C GLY A 83 -21.45 4.91 4.25
N ARG A 84 -20.40 5.21 5.02
CA ARG A 84 -20.29 6.40 5.87
C ARG A 84 -19.05 7.26 5.59
N ILE A 85 -18.20 6.85 4.66
CA ILE A 85 -16.86 7.43 4.45
C ILE A 85 -16.88 8.95 4.20
N THR A 86 -17.93 9.46 3.55
CA THR A 86 -18.11 10.89 3.27
C THR A 86 -18.29 11.75 4.53
N SER A 87 -18.70 11.15 5.64
CA SER A 87 -18.87 11.82 6.95
C SER A 87 -17.58 11.95 7.75
N PHE A 88 -16.51 11.28 7.35
CA PHE A 88 -15.23 11.32 8.06
C PHE A 88 -14.44 12.57 7.70
N ASP A 89 -13.72 13.13 8.67
CA ASP A 89 -12.73 14.17 8.40
C ASP A 89 -11.46 13.59 7.75
N ASN A 90 -10.55 14.46 7.32
CA ASN A 90 -9.34 14.06 6.60
C ASN A 90 -8.44 13.14 7.45
N ARG A 91 -8.33 13.41 8.75
CA ARG A 91 -7.48 12.62 9.64
C ARG A 91 -8.00 11.19 9.77
N HIS A 92 -9.31 11.01 9.95
CA HIS A 92 -9.91 9.69 10.04
C HIS A 92 -9.80 8.91 8.72
N VAL A 93 -9.91 9.60 7.58
CA VAL A 93 -9.69 8.98 6.27
C VAL A 93 -8.25 8.52 6.09
N ILE A 94 -7.26 9.36 6.45
CA ILE A 94 -5.83 8.99 6.37
C ILE A 94 -5.54 7.80 7.29
N LEU A 95 -6.03 7.83 8.54
CA LEU A 95 -5.85 6.71 9.49
C LEU A 95 -6.49 5.42 9.00
N LEU A 96 -7.63 5.49 8.32
CA LEU A 96 -8.26 4.32 7.70
C LEU A 96 -7.35 3.75 6.60
N LEU A 97 -6.86 4.58 5.69
CA LEU A 97 -5.95 4.15 4.61
C LEU A 97 -4.63 3.59 5.18
N GLU A 98 -4.11 4.20 6.24
CA GLU A 98 -2.93 3.72 6.97
C GLU A 98 -3.18 2.33 7.56
N ALA A 99 -4.31 2.12 8.23
CA ALA A 99 -4.66 0.82 8.78
C ALA A 99 -4.80 -0.25 7.67
N LEU A 100 -5.39 0.10 6.54
CA LEU A 100 -5.48 -0.80 5.38
C LEU A 100 -4.09 -1.15 4.82
N ALA A 101 -3.18 -0.18 4.75
CA ALA A 101 -1.81 -0.39 4.32
C ALA A 101 -1.03 -1.31 5.28
N LEU A 102 -1.16 -1.07 6.59
CA LEU A 102 -0.49 -1.85 7.63
C LEU A 102 -0.92 -3.32 7.63
N VAL A 103 -2.20 -3.59 7.38
CA VAL A 103 -2.72 -4.97 7.31
C VAL A 103 -2.47 -5.60 5.93
N GLY A 104 -1.96 -4.83 4.96
CA GLY A 104 -1.74 -5.31 3.59
C GLY A 104 -3.03 -5.69 2.88
N PHE A 105 -4.16 -5.10 3.29
CA PHE A 105 -5.48 -5.41 2.76
C PHE A 105 -6.16 -4.15 2.26
N ALA A 106 -6.25 -4.01 0.94
CA ALA A 106 -6.81 -2.85 0.25
C ALA A 106 -7.98 -3.29 -0.64
N PRO A 107 -9.23 -3.23 -0.15
CA PRO A 107 -10.38 -3.48 -1.03
C PRO A 107 -10.44 -2.39 -2.08
N GLY A 108 -10.11 -2.73 -3.34
CA GLY A 108 -9.98 -1.76 -4.43
C GLY A 108 -11.19 -0.84 -4.56
N SER A 109 -12.41 -1.38 -4.47
CA SER A 109 -13.64 -0.56 -4.52
C SER A 109 -13.76 0.46 -3.38
N LEU A 110 -13.32 0.11 -2.17
CA LEU A 110 -13.33 1.04 -1.03
C LEU A 110 -12.26 2.11 -1.20
N VAL A 111 -11.04 1.70 -1.59
CA VAL A 111 -9.91 2.62 -1.76
C VAL A 111 -10.21 3.61 -2.88
N ASP A 112 -10.57 3.13 -4.07
CA ASP A 112 -10.88 3.98 -5.23
C ASP A 112 -12.00 4.96 -4.92
N LYS A 113 -13.10 4.48 -4.32
CA LYS A 113 -14.23 5.33 -3.94
C LYS A 113 -13.83 6.36 -2.89
N THR A 114 -13.03 5.97 -1.89
CA THR A 114 -12.54 6.88 -0.85
C THR A 114 -11.67 7.97 -1.47
N LEU A 115 -10.72 7.58 -2.32
CA LEU A 115 -9.83 8.54 -2.97
C LEU A 115 -10.61 9.49 -3.88
N GLN A 116 -11.52 8.97 -4.70
CA GLN A 116 -12.25 9.76 -5.69
C GLN A 116 -13.33 10.66 -5.08
N THR A 117 -14.11 10.14 -4.13
CA THR A 117 -15.29 10.86 -3.60
C THR A 117 -15.01 11.67 -2.34
N CYS A 118 -13.97 11.31 -1.58
CA CYS A 118 -13.66 11.95 -0.30
C CYS A 118 -12.34 12.72 -0.34
N VAL A 119 -11.25 12.07 -0.78
CA VAL A 119 -9.91 12.65 -0.68
C VAL A 119 -9.69 13.72 -1.75
N LEU A 120 -9.84 13.38 -3.03
CA LEU A 120 -9.54 14.25 -4.16
C LEU A 120 -10.22 15.63 -4.06
N PRO A 121 -11.54 15.75 -3.74
CA PRO A 121 -12.19 17.06 -3.61
C PRO A 121 -11.68 17.91 -2.44
N ARG A 122 -10.97 17.31 -1.48
CA ARG A 122 -10.50 17.96 -0.26
C ARG A 122 -9.02 18.32 -0.29
N VAL A 123 -8.27 17.88 -1.31
CA VAL A 123 -6.82 18.09 -1.43
C VAL A 123 -6.44 19.57 -1.29
N CYS A 124 -7.20 20.47 -1.94
CA CYS A 124 -6.97 21.92 -1.88
C CYS A 124 -7.10 22.53 -0.47
N HIS A 125 -7.70 21.80 0.48
CA HIS A 125 -7.90 22.22 1.85
C HIS A 125 -6.99 21.50 2.85
N LEU A 126 -6.17 20.54 2.39
CA LEU A 126 -5.25 19.82 3.25
C LEU A 126 -4.12 20.72 3.74
N ARG A 127 -3.73 20.48 5.00
CA ARG A 127 -2.54 21.04 5.63
C ARG A 127 -1.28 20.26 5.24
N SER A 128 -0.11 20.80 5.55
CA SER A 128 1.18 20.17 5.25
C SER A 128 1.30 18.76 5.84
N GLU A 129 0.89 18.56 7.09
CA GLU A 129 0.98 17.26 7.76
C GLU A 129 0.00 16.24 7.15
N GLU A 130 -1.17 16.71 6.72
CA GLU A 130 -2.19 15.88 6.10
C GLU A 130 -1.79 15.47 4.68
N LEU A 131 -1.13 16.35 3.91
CA LEU A 131 -0.58 16.02 2.59
C LEU A 131 0.52 14.99 2.69
N LEU A 132 1.43 15.15 3.66
CA LEU A 132 2.50 14.18 3.89
C LEU A 132 1.93 12.82 4.29
N GLY A 133 1.03 12.79 5.28
CA GLY A 133 0.40 11.56 5.73
C GLY A 133 -0.40 10.87 4.62
N LEU A 134 -1.18 11.64 3.84
CA LEU A 134 -1.92 11.11 2.72
C LEU A 134 -1.00 10.50 1.64
N LEU A 135 0.08 11.18 1.27
CA LEU A 135 0.97 10.69 0.23
C LEU A 135 1.70 9.42 0.69
N GLN A 136 2.12 9.39 1.95
CA GLN A 136 2.74 8.23 2.57
C GLN A 136 1.81 7.01 2.53
N VAL A 137 0.54 7.16 2.89
CA VAL A 137 -0.40 6.01 2.87
C VAL A 137 -0.75 5.59 1.45
N VAL A 138 -0.87 6.52 0.50
CA VAL A 138 -1.08 6.18 -0.92
C VAL A 138 0.11 5.41 -1.49
N ALA A 139 1.34 5.83 -1.16
CA ALA A 139 2.56 5.11 -1.51
C ALA A 139 2.62 3.72 -0.86
N ALA A 140 2.25 3.62 0.42
CA ALA A 140 2.24 2.34 1.14
C ALA A 140 1.18 1.36 0.61
N LEU A 141 0.05 1.87 0.11
CA LEU A 141 -0.98 1.06 -0.55
C LEU A 141 -0.60 0.67 -1.99
N ASP A 142 0.47 1.23 -2.55
CA ASP A 142 0.89 1.06 -3.96
C ASP A 142 -0.23 1.38 -4.96
N VAL A 143 -1.00 2.44 -4.66
CA VAL A 143 -2.15 2.85 -5.48
C VAL A 143 -1.76 3.99 -6.40
N GLN A 144 -1.83 3.74 -7.70
CA GLN A 144 -1.59 4.76 -8.72
C GLN A 144 -2.90 5.49 -9.06
N PHE A 145 -3.00 6.75 -8.63
CA PHE A 145 -4.14 7.62 -8.92
C PHE A 145 -3.65 8.99 -9.40
N ASP A 146 -3.43 9.11 -10.70
CA ASP A 146 -2.76 10.26 -11.32
C ASP A 146 -3.44 11.61 -11.02
N GLU A 147 -4.78 11.66 -11.05
CA GLU A 147 -5.54 12.88 -10.75
C GLU A 147 -5.30 13.36 -9.31
N LEU A 148 -5.20 12.42 -8.36
CA LEU A 148 -4.87 12.72 -6.97
C LEU A 148 -3.42 13.20 -6.84
N LEU A 149 -2.47 12.51 -7.48
CA LEU A 149 -1.05 12.88 -7.42
C LEU A 149 -0.80 14.26 -8.03
N GLN A 150 -1.50 14.59 -9.12
CA GLN A 150 -1.45 15.92 -9.70
C GLN A 150 -2.00 16.97 -8.73
N ALA A 151 -3.20 16.78 -8.19
CA ALA A 151 -3.81 17.72 -7.24
C ALA A 151 -2.93 17.92 -6.00
N MET A 152 -2.32 16.84 -5.50
CA MET A 152 -1.39 16.90 -4.37
C MET A 152 -0.11 17.65 -4.73
N GLY A 153 0.46 17.41 -5.91
CA GLY A 153 1.66 18.12 -6.38
C GLY A 153 1.44 19.63 -6.55
N GLU A 154 0.28 20.01 -7.11
CA GLU A 154 -0.15 21.40 -7.20
C GLU A 154 -0.28 22.02 -5.80
N ARG A 155 -0.99 21.34 -4.89
CA ARG A 155 -1.19 21.83 -3.53
C ARG A 155 0.12 21.96 -2.76
N VAL A 156 1.02 20.97 -2.84
CA VAL A 156 2.34 21.03 -2.21
C VAL A 156 3.11 22.24 -2.71
N THR A 157 3.04 22.55 -4.00
CA THR A 157 3.67 23.74 -4.59
C THR A 157 3.09 25.04 -4.02
N GLU A 158 1.78 25.13 -3.83
CA GLU A 158 1.12 26.31 -3.27
C GLU A 158 1.55 26.61 -1.82
N ILE A 159 1.68 25.58 -0.99
CA ILE A 159 1.98 25.71 0.44
C ILE A 159 3.41 25.29 0.79
N LEU A 160 4.29 25.28 -0.20
CA LEU A 160 5.68 24.85 -0.10
C LEU A 160 6.47 25.54 1.06
N PRO A 161 6.29 26.84 1.36
CA PRO A 161 6.96 27.48 2.49
C PRO A 161 6.53 26.97 3.87
N GLN A 162 5.42 26.24 3.98
CA GLN A 162 4.88 25.73 5.25
C GLN A 162 5.53 24.41 5.67
N PHE A 163 6.25 23.75 4.77
CA PHE A 163 6.90 22.48 5.07
C PHE A 163 8.30 22.68 5.65
N GLU A 164 8.57 21.91 6.71
CA GLU A 164 9.93 21.64 7.14
C GLU A 164 10.67 20.82 6.10
N LEU A 165 11.99 20.96 6.04
CA LEU A 165 12.80 20.33 5.00
C LEU A 165 12.71 18.80 5.03
N ALA A 166 12.71 18.19 6.23
CA ALA A 166 12.53 16.75 6.37
C ALA A 166 11.19 16.29 5.75
N GLY A 167 10.12 17.06 5.95
CA GLY A 167 8.82 16.81 5.31
C GLY A 167 8.88 16.91 3.79
N LEU A 168 9.63 17.87 3.23
CA LEU A 168 9.84 18.00 1.78
C LEU A 168 10.63 16.81 1.20
N VAL A 169 11.65 16.31 1.92
CA VAL A 169 12.42 15.12 1.52
C VAL A 169 11.53 13.88 1.50
N SER A 170 10.71 13.69 2.53
CA SER A 170 9.74 12.58 2.58
C SER A 170 8.69 12.67 1.47
N LEU A 171 8.11 13.85 1.24
CA LEU A 171 7.18 14.07 0.13
C LEU A 171 7.81 13.71 -1.21
N ALA A 172 9.02 14.21 -1.47
CA ALA A 172 9.70 13.95 -2.73
C ALA A 172 10.03 12.47 -2.92
N SER A 173 10.36 11.77 -1.83
CA SER A 173 10.60 10.32 -1.84
C SER A 173 9.31 9.57 -2.20
N HIS A 174 8.20 9.83 -1.52
CA HIS A 174 6.94 9.14 -1.80
C HIS A 174 6.38 9.44 -3.20
N PHE A 175 6.48 10.68 -3.67
CA PHE A 175 6.15 11.01 -5.06
C PHE A 175 7.04 10.26 -6.07
N THR A 176 8.33 10.10 -5.74
CA THR A 176 9.27 9.37 -6.58
C THR A 176 8.97 7.86 -6.59
N ASP A 177 8.53 7.30 -5.46
CA ASP A 177 8.11 5.91 -5.34
C ASP A 177 6.85 5.63 -6.18
N LEU A 178 5.95 6.61 -6.25
CA LEU A 178 4.74 6.58 -7.10
C LEU A 178 4.99 6.99 -8.56
N GLU A 179 6.25 7.03 -9.01
CA GLU A 179 6.65 7.41 -10.38
C GLU A 179 6.15 8.81 -10.83
N PHE A 180 5.86 9.72 -9.88
CA PHE A 180 5.34 11.08 -10.12
C PHE A 180 6.28 12.17 -9.55
N PRO A 181 7.49 12.35 -10.09
CA PRO A 181 8.48 13.26 -9.50
C PRO A 181 8.09 14.75 -9.69
N PRO A 182 7.84 15.53 -8.62
CA PRO A 182 7.45 16.93 -8.76
C PRO A 182 8.71 17.77 -8.93
N ARG A 183 8.95 18.23 -10.16
CA ARG A 183 10.17 19.00 -10.51
C ARG A 183 10.39 20.22 -9.62
N LEU A 184 9.32 20.93 -9.28
CA LEU A 184 9.38 22.12 -8.41
C LEU A 184 9.80 21.77 -6.99
N LEU A 185 9.32 20.64 -6.47
CA LEU A 185 9.71 20.15 -5.16
C LEU A 185 11.21 19.79 -5.13
N LEU A 186 11.69 19.09 -6.16
CA LEU A 186 13.10 18.74 -6.29
C LEU A 186 14.00 19.98 -6.42
N SER A 187 13.58 20.98 -7.19
CA SER A 187 14.34 22.25 -7.30
C SER A 187 14.40 23.01 -5.99
N GLU A 188 13.33 22.97 -5.20
CA GLU A 188 13.31 23.61 -3.88
C GLU A 188 14.22 22.88 -2.88
N LEU A 189 14.21 21.55 -2.89
CA LEU A 189 15.14 20.78 -2.06
C LEU A 189 16.59 21.12 -2.41
N ALA A 190 16.90 21.28 -3.69
CA ALA A 190 18.23 21.64 -4.14
C ALA A 190 18.62 23.07 -3.72
N SER A 191 17.69 24.03 -3.77
CA SER A 191 17.95 25.42 -3.36
C SER A 191 18.19 25.56 -1.86
N ARG A 192 17.53 24.73 -1.03
CA ARG A 192 17.68 24.71 0.43
C ARG A 192 18.82 23.83 0.93
N LEU A 193 19.47 23.07 0.05
CA LEU A 193 20.48 22.09 0.44
C LEU A 193 21.63 22.73 1.22
N ASP A 194 22.23 23.79 0.71
CA ASP A 194 23.45 24.36 1.33
C ASP A 194 23.20 24.90 2.74
N GLU A 195 22.03 25.47 2.99
CA GLU A 195 21.64 25.97 4.31
C GLU A 195 21.30 24.84 5.27
N ALA A 196 20.66 23.79 4.79
CA ALA A 196 20.15 22.73 5.63
C ALA A 196 21.08 21.52 5.79
N ALA A 197 22.06 21.39 4.90
CA ALA A 197 23.12 20.42 5.01
C ALA A 197 23.92 20.59 6.31
N ALA A 198 23.84 21.71 7.03
CA ALA A 198 24.47 21.87 8.34
C ALA A 198 23.59 21.43 9.53
N THR A 199 22.27 21.33 9.36
CA THR A 199 21.30 21.23 10.47
C THR A 199 20.45 19.97 10.44
N LEU A 200 20.29 19.34 9.27
CA LEU A 200 19.55 18.08 9.13
C LEU A 200 20.23 16.95 9.90
N ASP A 201 19.45 15.98 10.37
CA ASP A 201 19.97 14.72 10.87
C ASP A 201 20.50 13.84 9.73
N ASP A 202 21.35 12.87 10.09
CA ASP A 202 22.01 12.00 9.11
C ASP A 202 21.05 11.09 8.35
N ASP A 203 19.92 10.70 8.96
CA ASP A 203 18.94 9.83 8.31
C ASP A 203 18.26 10.60 7.17
N THR A 204 17.81 11.82 7.44
CA THR A 204 17.26 12.73 6.42
C THR A 204 18.28 13.06 5.34
N LEU A 205 19.55 13.29 5.69
CA LEU A 205 20.62 13.51 4.70
C LEU A 205 20.86 12.29 3.81
N ARG A 206 20.84 11.08 4.38
CA ARG A 206 21.00 9.84 3.60
C ARG A 206 19.82 9.65 2.64
N GLN A 207 18.59 9.92 3.07
CA GLN A 207 17.41 9.90 2.19
C GLN A 207 17.55 10.93 1.05
N MET A 208 17.94 12.16 1.39
CA MET A 208 18.14 13.23 0.41
C MET A 208 19.24 12.90 -0.59
N LYS A 209 20.36 12.28 -0.15
CA LYS A 209 21.42 11.78 -1.05
C LYS A 209 20.89 10.77 -2.05
N VAL A 210 20.11 9.79 -1.60
CA VAL A 210 19.52 8.75 -2.48
C VAL A 210 18.57 9.39 -3.49
N LEU A 211 17.71 10.29 -3.02
CA LEU A 211 16.77 11.03 -3.87
C LEU A 211 17.50 11.85 -4.94
N PHE A 212 18.54 12.59 -4.54
CA PHE A 212 19.30 13.43 -5.46
C PHE A 212 20.08 12.61 -6.48
N ALA A 213 20.72 11.53 -6.04
CA ALA A 213 21.40 10.59 -6.94
C ALA A 213 20.42 9.98 -7.96
N ARG A 214 19.21 9.59 -7.53
CA ARG A 214 18.17 9.03 -8.42
C ARG A 214 17.71 10.02 -9.49
N HIS A 215 17.71 11.32 -9.19
CA HIS A 215 17.27 12.38 -10.10
C HIS A 215 18.42 13.15 -10.78
N GLY A 216 19.67 12.72 -10.59
CA GLY A 216 20.85 13.37 -11.18
C GLY A 216 21.13 14.78 -10.64
N LEU A 217 20.77 15.05 -9.39
CA LEU A 217 20.99 16.34 -8.72
C LEU A 217 22.35 16.37 -7.98
N PRO A 218 22.99 17.55 -7.87
CA PRO A 218 24.26 17.71 -7.15
C PRO A 218 24.11 17.37 -5.66
N HIS A 219 24.94 16.46 -5.15
CA HIS A 219 24.87 15.94 -3.78
C HIS A 219 26.25 15.82 -3.11
N GLU A 220 27.25 16.52 -3.64
CA GLU A 220 28.62 16.50 -3.13
C GLU A 220 28.72 17.06 -1.71
N SER A 221 27.97 18.12 -1.40
CA SER A 221 27.92 18.72 -0.06
C SER A 221 27.35 17.75 0.98
N ILE A 222 26.34 16.95 0.60
CA ILE A 222 25.78 15.89 1.46
C ILE A 222 26.83 14.81 1.71
N CYS A 223 27.57 14.39 0.67
CA CYS A 223 28.61 13.37 0.80
C CYS A 223 29.74 13.83 1.73
N ALA A 224 30.25 15.06 1.52
CA ALA A 224 31.31 15.62 2.33
C ALA A 224 30.95 15.69 3.82
N ARG A 225 29.69 16.03 4.16
CA ARG A 225 29.22 16.02 5.55
C ARG A 225 29.17 14.61 6.13
N LEU A 226 28.53 13.66 5.44
CA LEU A 226 28.41 12.28 5.93
C LEU A 226 29.78 11.59 6.09
N GLU A 227 30.76 11.95 5.26
CA GLU A 227 32.14 11.46 5.36
C GLU A 227 32.92 12.07 6.53
N THR A 228 32.65 13.34 6.87
CA THR A 228 33.33 14.04 7.98
C THR A 228 33.03 13.39 9.34
N GLU A 229 31.86 12.78 9.52
CA GLU A 229 31.51 12.08 10.78
C GLU A 229 32.04 10.64 10.85
N LEU A 230 32.28 9.98 9.71
CA LEU A 230 32.88 8.64 9.64
C LEU A 230 34.38 8.63 9.94
N CYS A 231 35.04 9.79 9.84
CA CYS A 231 36.41 10.00 10.27
C CYS A 231 36.45 10.96 11.47
N PRO A 232 36.10 10.51 12.70
CA PRO A 232 36.42 11.30 13.87
C PRO A 232 37.94 11.48 13.89
N GLN A 233 38.38 12.73 13.88
CA GLN A 233 39.78 13.08 13.97
C GLN A 233 40.43 12.27 15.09
N GLU A 234 41.41 11.43 14.73
CA GLU A 234 42.41 10.96 15.68
C GLU A 234 43.12 12.21 16.20
N THR A 235 42.59 12.78 17.28
CA THR A 235 43.24 13.87 17.99
C THR A 235 44.44 13.26 18.69
N GLY A 236 45.57 13.30 17.98
CA GLY A 236 46.88 13.01 18.52
C GLY A 236 47.13 13.86 19.77
N THR A 237 47.10 13.21 20.92
CA THR A 237 47.66 13.74 22.16
C THR A 237 49.18 13.85 21.98
N ASN A 238 49.69 15.08 21.96
CA ASN A 238 51.09 15.38 22.27
C ASN A 238 51.28 15.41 23.79
#